data_AF-A0AAT9GQB8-F1
#
_entry.id   AF-A0AAT9GQB8-F1
#
_cell.length_a   1.000
_cell.length_b   1.000
_cell.length_c   1.000
_cell.angle_alpha   90.00
_cell.angle_beta   90.00
_cell.angle_gamma   90.00
#
_symmetry.space_group_name_H-M   'P 1'
#
loop_
_entity.id
_entity.type
_entity.pdbx_description
1 polymer ?
#
loop_
_entity_poly.entity_id
_entity_poly.type
_entity_poly.pdbx_seq_one_letter_code
_entity_poly.pdbx_strand_id
1 'polypeptide(L)'
;MGYTIKDLLDENGNIRKLPKGFSTIEIKGPNRVLIFNDKFSILLVRVYKNIFASRISTRKTVLYKFLKTDDEIITEEGKINVGREDYLRKALDKVIKEIEENFETEKAKDVLFYLYLIRGCIKGDKSSCNELQDLVYFETVK
;
A
#
# COMPACT_ATOMS: atom_id res chain seq x y z
N MET A 1 17.15 -6.17 -15.26
CA MET A 1 16.08 -5.26 -14.78
C MET A 1 14.77 -6.03 -14.60
N GLY A 2 14.25 -6.10 -13.37
CA GLY A 2 12.96 -6.74 -13.08
C GLY A 2 11.76 -5.98 -13.66
N TYR A 3 10.56 -6.41 -13.27
CA TYR A 3 9.29 -5.84 -13.72
C TYR A 3 8.73 -4.90 -12.65
N THR A 4 8.54 -3.64 -13.05
CA THR A 4 7.87 -2.60 -12.26
C THR A 4 6.38 -2.57 -12.57
N ILE A 5 5.57 -1.88 -11.76
CA ILE A 5 4.12 -1.77 -12.03
C ILE A 5 3.84 -1.09 -13.38
N LYS A 6 4.61 -0.08 -13.81
CA LYS A 6 4.44 0.57 -15.12
C LYS A 6 4.76 -0.33 -16.31
N ASP A 7 5.57 -1.38 -16.10
CA ASP A 7 5.85 -2.38 -17.14
C ASP A 7 4.66 -3.34 -17.28
N LEU A 8 3.96 -3.58 -16.17
CA LEU A 8 2.88 -4.54 -16.06
C LEU A 8 1.52 -3.93 -16.42
N LEU A 9 1.29 -2.67 -16.03
CA LEU A 9 0.01 -1.98 -16.13
C LEU A 9 0.14 -0.64 -16.85
N ASP A 10 -0.88 -0.25 -17.62
CA ASP A 10 -1.00 1.09 -18.20
C ASP A 10 -1.55 2.11 -17.19
N GLU A 11 -1.70 3.36 -17.64
CA GLU A 11 -2.24 4.45 -16.84
C GLU A 11 -3.71 4.25 -16.46
N ASN A 12 -4.45 3.37 -17.10
CA ASN A 12 -5.84 3.04 -16.80
C ASN A 12 -5.96 1.75 -15.95
N GLY A 13 -4.84 1.16 -15.56
CA GLY A 13 -4.80 -0.08 -14.79
C GLY A 13 -5.04 -1.34 -15.63
N ASN A 14 -5.04 -1.24 -16.97
CA ASN A 14 -5.11 -2.39 -17.86
C ASN A 14 -3.74 -3.06 -17.99
N ILE A 15 -3.74 -4.34 -18.32
CA ILE A 15 -2.49 -5.11 -18.45
C ILE A 15 -1.75 -4.73 -19.74
N ARG A 16 -0.46 -4.36 -19.62
CA ARG A 16 0.46 -4.14 -20.75
C ARG A 16 1.25 -5.39 -21.11
N LYS A 17 1.96 -5.94 -20.14
CA LYS A 17 2.90 -7.04 -20.34
C LYS A 17 3.01 -7.85 -19.06
N LEU A 18 3.22 -9.16 -19.20
CA LEU A 18 3.45 -10.05 -18.07
C LEU A 18 4.76 -10.80 -18.22
N PRO A 19 5.46 -11.09 -17.10
CA PRO A 19 6.60 -12.00 -17.12
C PRO A 19 6.13 -13.40 -17.54
N LYS A 20 7.02 -14.16 -18.19
CA LYS A 20 6.71 -15.56 -18.53
C LYS A 20 6.37 -16.37 -17.26
N GLY A 21 5.34 -17.21 -17.35
CA GLY A 21 4.87 -18.04 -16.24
C GLY A 21 3.89 -17.36 -15.29
N PHE A 22 3.47 -16.13 -15.58
CA PHE A 22 2.44 -15.42 -14.84
C PHE A 22 1.14 -15.34 -15.59
N SER A 23 0.06 -15.39 -14.84
CA SER A 23 -1.31 -15.17 -15.29
C SER A 23 -1.88 -13.94 -14.60
N THR A 24 -2.93 -13.37 -15.19
CA THR A 24 -3.64 -12.24 -14.62
C THR A 24 -5.13 -12.37 -14.68
N ILE A 25 -5.78 -11.73 -13.72
CA ILE A 25 -7.22 -11.49 -13.74
C ILE A 25 -7.43 -9.98 -13.52
N GLU A 26 -8.09 -9.34 -14.48
CA GLU A 26 -8.68 -8.01 -14.25
C GLU A 26 -9.96 -8.20 -13.44
N ILE A 27 -10.03 -7.56 -12.30
CA ILE A 27 -11.18 -7.67 -11.41
C ILE A 27 -12.13 -6.52 -11.73
N LYS A 28 -13.40 -6.83 -12.05
CA LYS A 28 -14.43 -5.81 -12.32
C LYS A 28 -14.48 -4.79 -11.17
N GLY A 29 -14.12 -3.55 -11.49
CA GLY A 29 -13.91 -2.44 -10.56
C GLY A 29 -12.68 -1.64 -10.99
N PRO A 30 -12.63 -0.32 -10.75
CA PRO A 30 -11.55 0.51 -11.26
C PRO A 30 -10.19 0.07 -10.68
N ASN A 31 -9.22 -0.15 -11.58
CA ASN A 31 -7.80 -0.29 -11.26
C ASN A 31 -7.41 -1.44 -10.31
N ARG A 32 -8.06 -2.61 -10.43
CA ARG A 32 -7.74 -3.82 -9.65
C ARG A 32 -7.24 -4.94 -10.55
N VAL A 33 -6.01 -5.38 -10.31
CA VAL A 33 -5.39 -6.47 -11.07
C VAL A 33 -4.82 -7.51 -10.12
N LEU A 34 -5.14 -8.78 -10.37
CA LEU A 34 -4.49 -9.91 -9.72
C LEU A 34 -3.45 -10.50 -10.67
N ILE A 35 -2.19 -10.56 -10.25
CA ILE A 35 -1.07 -11.17 -10.96
C ILE A 35 -0.64 -12.41 -10.18
N PHE A 36 -0.53 -13.58 -10.80
CA PHE A 36 -0.26 -14.83 -10.06
C PHE A 36 0.49 -15.89 -10.87
N ASN A 37 1.10 -16.83 -10.16
CA ASN A 37 1.64 -18.08 -10.67
C ASN A 37 1.45 -19.20 -9.63
N ASP A 38 2.13 -20.34 -9.82
CA ASP A 38 2.09 -21.51 -8.94
C ASP A 38 2.73 -21.30 -7.55
N LYS A 39 3.44 -20.20 -7.35
CA LYS A 39 4.24 -19.91 -6.15
C LYS A 39 3.72 -18.70 -5.37
N PHE A 40 3.10 -17.73 -6.03
CA PHE A 40 2.64 -16.49 -5.42
C PHE A 40 1.50 -15.81 -6.18
N SER A 41 0.80 -14.93 -5.48
CA SER A 41 -0.21 -14.02 -6.04
C SER A 41 -0.01 -12.60 -5.52
N ILE A 42 -0.31 -11.62 -6.36
CA ILE A 42 -0.15 -10.19 -6.10
C ILE A 42 -1.46 -9.54 -6.54
N LEU A 43 -2.27 -9.10 -5.59
CA LEU A 43 -3.39 -8.21 -5.86
C LEU A 43 -2.87 -6.77 -5.82
N LEU A 44 -3.05 -6.03 -6.89
CA LEU A 44 -2.76 -4.60 -6.99
C LEU A 44 -4.07 -3.83 -7.08
N VAL A 45 -4.19 -2.78 -6.27
CA VAL A 45 -5.33 -1.86 -6.26
C VAL A 45 -4.78 -0.45 -6.31
N ARG A 46 -5.04 0.30 -7.38
CA ARG A 46 -4.65 1.72 -7.39
C ARG A 46 -5.47 2.47 -6.36
N VAL A 47 -4.78 3.18 -5.47
CA VAL A 47 -5.40 3.96 -4.39
C VAL A 47 -5.26 5.46 -4.59
N TYR A 48 -4.17 5.92 -5.22
CA TYR A 48 -3.95 7.35 -5.47
C TYR A 48 -2.88 7.60 -6.53
N LYS A 49 -3.20 8.31 -7.62
CA LYS A 49 -2.25 8.64 -8.70
C LYS A 49 -1.38 7.42 -9.11
N ASN A 50 -0.08 7.47 -8.81
CA ASN A 50 0.90 6.43 -9.11
C ASN A 50 1.12 5.43 -7.96
N ILE A 51 0.26 5.41 -6.95
CA ILE A 51 0.34 4.57 -5.75
C ILE A 51 -0.70 3.46 -5.83
N PHE A 52 -0.23 2.23 -5.59
CA PHE A 52 -1.00 1.00 -5.54
C PHE A 52 -0.90 0.37 -4.16
N ALA A 53 -2.03 0.06 -3.54
CA ALA A 53 -2.07 -0.88 -2.43
C ALA A 53 -1.93 -2.30 -3.00
N SER A 54 -1.11 -3.12 -2.38
CA SER A 54 -0.82 -4.47 -2.82
C SER A 54 -0.99 -5.48 -1.70
N ARG A 55 -1.56 -6.63 -2.04
CA ARG A 55 -1.54 -7.82 -1.20
C ARG A 55 -0.75 -8.90 -1.92
N ILE A 56 0.40 -9.21 -1.38
CA ILE A 56 1.35 -10.19 -1.88
C ILE A 56 1.22 -11.46 -1.04
N SER A 57 0.79 -12.56 -1.63
CA SER A 57 0.73 -13.86 -0.97
C SER A 57 1.77 -14.80 -1.57
N THR A 58 2.56 -15.40 -0.70
CA THR A 58 3.51 -16.47 -1.00
C THR A 58 3.11 -17.72 -0.21
N ARG A 59 3.71 -18.89 -0.49
CA ARG A 59 3.42 -20.14 0.24
C ARG A 59 3.60 -20.05 1.76
N LYS A 60 4.39 -19.10 2.27
CA LYS A 60 4.74 -18.99 3.70
C LYS A 60 4.18 -17.75 4.39
N THR A 61 3.83 -16.71 3.64
CA THR A 61 3.45 -15.43 4.23
C THR A 61 2.56 -14.60 3.31
N VAL A 62 1.78 -13.71 3.91
CA VAL A 62 1.02 -12.65 3.23
C VAL A 62 1.58 -11.32 3.68
N LEU A 63 1.85 -10.45 2.71
CA LEU A 63 2.40 -9.12 2.91
C LEU A 63 1.47 -8.10 2.30
N TYR A 64 1.35 -6.96 2.95
CA TYR A 64 0.58 -5.81 2.45
C TYR A 64 1.56 -4.66 2.24
N LYS A 65 1.60 -4.11 1.03
CA LYS A 65 2.53 -3.03 0.66
C LYS A 65 1.85 -1.96 -0.17
N PHE A 66 2.22 -0.69 0.02
CA PHE A 66 2.01 0.34 -0.98
C PHE A 66 3.21 0.42 -1.91
N LEU A 67 2.93 0.44 -3.21
CA LEU A 67 3.93 0.39 -4.27
C LEU A 67 3.68 1.58 -5.20
N LYS A 68 4.75 2.23 -5.62
CA LYS A 68 4.70 3.20 -6.70
C LYS A 68 4.84 2.50 -8.05
N THR A 69 4.42 3.18 -9.13
CA THR A 69 4.51 2.67 -10.50
C THR A 69 5.91 2.21 -10.91
N ASP A 70 6.95 2.86 -10.37
CA ASP A 70 8.37 2.64 -10.61
C ASP A 70 9.02 1.62 -9.67
N ASP A 71 8.30 1.17 -8.63
CA ASP A 71 8.81 0.13 -7.74
C ASP A 71 8.89 -1.21 -8.47
N GLU A 72 10.04 -1.89 -8.36
CA GLU A 72 10.20 -3.24 -8.86
C GLU A 72 9.43 -4.21 -7.95
N ILE A 73 8.51 -4.98 -8.53
CA ILE A 73 7.67 -5.91 -7.78
C ILE A 73 8.03 -7.36 -8.03
N ILE A 74 8.55 -7.67 -9.22
CA ILE A 74 8.99 -9.00 -9.64
C ILE A 74 10.41 -8.87 -10.17
N THR A 75 11.38 -9.54 -9.56
CA THR A 75 12.76 -9.58 -10.04
C THR A 75 12.85 -10.32 -11.38
N GLU A 76 13.96 -10.19 -12.11
CA GLU A 76 14.18 -10.95 -13.37
C GLU A 76 14.06 -12.47 -13.20
N GLU A 77 14.41 -12.97 -12.01
CA GLU A 77 14.31 -14.39 -11.66
C GLU A 77 12.87 -14.82 -11.37
N GLY A 78 11.89 -13.94 -11.52
CA GLY A 78 10.49 -14.22 -11.20
C GLY A 78 10.26 -14.40 -9.70
N LYS A 79 11.02 -13.70 -8.85
CA LYS A 79 10.79 -13.64 -7.40
C LYS A 79 10.11 -12.33 -7.04
N ILE A 80 9.36 -12.30 -5.96
CA ILE A 80 8.82 -11.02 -5.47
C ILE A 80 9.92 -10.24 -4.77
N ASN A 81 10.07 -8.96 -5.12
CA ASN A 81 10.95 -8.07 -4.40
C ASN A 81 10.28 -7.64 -3.07
N VAL A 82 10.72 -8.27 -1.98
CA VAL A 82 10.14 -8.09 -0.64
C VAL A 82 10.81 -6.93 0.12
N GLY A 83 11.41 -5.94 -0.56
CA GLY A 83 12.15 -4.82 0.05
C GLY A 83 11.65 -4.36 1.44
N ARG A 84 12.59 -4.14 2.38
CA ARG A 84 12.30 -3.76 3.78
C ARG A 84 11.45 -2.48 3.81
N GLU A 85 10.23 -2.56 4.35
CA GLU A 85 9.33 -1.40 4.39
C GLU A 85 9.58 -0.53 5.62
N ASP A 86 10.04 0.70 5.36
CA ASP A 86 10.06 1.80 6.34
C ASP A 86 9.51 3.10 5.74
N TYR A 87 8.95 3.05 4.52
CA TYR A 87 8.54 4.26 3.78
C TYR A 87 7.18 4.79 4.23
N LEU A 88 6.22 3.95 4.66
CA LEU A 88 4.95 4.42 5.21
C LEU A 88 5.18 5.26 6.47
N ARG A 89 6.04 4.76 7.36
CA ARG A 89 6.42 5.46 8.58
C ARG A 89 7.10 6.79 8.25
N LYS A 90 8.07 6.78 7.33
CA LYS A 90 8.78 8.00 6.89
C LYS A 90 7.87 9.01 6.19
N ALA A 91 6.94 8.54 5.36
CA ALA A 91 5.97 9.40 4.69
C ALA A 91 5.00 10.02 5.71
N LEU A 92 4.53 9.22 6.66
CA LEU A 92 3.68 9.66 7.75
C LEU A 92 4.39 10.68 8.64
N ASP A 93 5.65 10.44 9.00
CA ASP A 93 6.47 11.38 9.77
C ASP A 93 6.65 12.71 9.02
N LYS A 94 6.82 12.68 7.69
CA LYS A 94 6.92 13.89 6.88
C LYS A 94 5.61 14.68 6.89
N VAL A 95 4.47 14.01 6.72
CA VAL A 95 3.14 14.66 6.74
C VAL A 95 2.85 15.26 8.12
N ILE A 96 3.11 14.53 9.19
CA ILE A 96 2.95 15.04 10.56
C ILE A 96 3.76 16.33 10.74
N LYS A 97 5.04 16.30 10.38
CA LYS A 97 5.93 17.46 10.49
C LYS A 97 5.45 18.65 9.66
N GLU A 98 5.00 18.42 8.43
CA GLU A 98 4.51 19.47 7.54
C GLU A 98 3.21 20.10 8.07
N ILE A 99 2.36 19.33 8.75
CA ILE A 99 1.16 19.85 9.41
C ILE A 99 1.54 20.66 10.66
N GLU A 100 2.45 20.15 11.49
CA GLU A 100 2.95 20.85 12.69
C GLU A 100 3.62 22.19 12.36
N GLU A 101 4.35 22.27 11.24
CA GLU A 101 5.06 23.48 10.84
C GLU A 101 4.18 24.53 10.15
N ASN A 102 3.08 24.13 9.50
CA ASN A 102 2.31 25.02 8.62
C ASN A 102 0.85 25.26 9.06
N PHE A 103 0.32 24.52 10.05
CA PHE A 103 -1.09 24.62 10.44
C PHE A 103 -1.30 24.73 11.96
N GLU A 104 -1.43 25.96 12.46
CA GLU A 104 -1.83 26.24 13.85
C GLU A 104 -3.35 26.39 13.98
N THR A 105 -4.12 25.32 13.78
CA THR A 105 -5.59 25.33 13.99
C THR A 105 -6.03 24.16 14.84
N GLU A 106 -7.15 24.28 15.56
CA GLU A 106 -7.71 23.14 16.32
C GLU A 106 -8.02 21.94 15.43
N LYS A 107 -8.49 22.17 14.19
CA LYS A 107 -8.70 21.09 13.21
C LYS A 107 -7.41 20.36 12.85
N ALA A 108 -6.26 21.05 12.85
CA ALA A 108 -4.97 20.42 12.60
C ALA A 108 -4.54 19.52 13.77
N LYS A 109 -4.92 19.86 15.01
CA LYS A 109 -4.64 19.03 16.19
C LYS A 109 -5.36 17.69 16.14
N ASP A 110 -6.64 17.69 15.72
CA ASP A 110 -7.39 16.44 15.55
C ASP A 110 -6.77 15.57 14.47
N VAL A 111 -6.46 16.14 13.30
CA VAL A 111 -5.79 15.42 12.21
C VAL A 111 -4.43 14.86 12.66
N LEU A 112 -3.63 15.64 13.38
CA LEU A 112 -2.36 15.18 13.94
C LEU A 112 -2.56 14.01 14.91
N PHE A 113 -3.57 14.08 15.78
CA PHE A 113 -3.90 12.99 16.70
C PHE A 113 -4.17 11.68 15.94
N TYR A 114 -5.03 11.69 14.92
CA TYR A 114 -5.26 10.50 14.08
C TYR A 114 -3.97 9.99 13.42
N LEU A 115 -3.14 10.89 12.85
CA LEU A 115 -1.88 10.50 12.22
C LEU A 115 -0.88 9.88 13.20
N TYR A 116 -0.85 10.37 14.44
CA TYR A 116 -0.03 9.79 15.51
C TYR A 116 -0.49 8.39 15.93
N LEU A 117 -1.81 8.16 16.02
CA LEU A 117 -2.37 6.83 16.29
C LEU A 117 -2.04 5.85 15.14
N ILE A 118 -2.20 6.28 13.89
CA ILE A 118 -1.81 5.47 12.72
C ILE A 118 -0.31 5.13 12.80
N ARG A 119 0.55 6.10 13.16
CA ARG A 119 2.00 5.87 13.30
C ARG A 119 2.31 4.86 14.39
N GLY A 120 1.68 4.99 15.56
CA GLY A 120 1.85 4.07 16.67
C GLY A 120 1.43 2.65 16.29
N CYS A 121 0.28 2.52 15.64
CA CYS A 121 -0.23 1.22 15.23
C CYS A 121 0.68 0.55 14.18
N ILE A 122 1.19 1.28 13.19
CA ILE A 122 2.18 0.75 12.22
C ILE A 122 3.47 0.28 12.92
N LYS A 123 3.87 0.92 14.04
CA LYS A 123 5.01 0.48 14.86
C LYS A 123 4.70 -0.74 15.74
N GLY A 124 3.46 -1.22 15.75
CA GLY A 124 3.02 -2.35 16.57
C GLY A 124 2.56 -1.96 17.98
N ASP A 125 2.31 -0.67 18.26
CA ASP A 125 1.72 -0.25 19.52
C ASP A 125 0.23 -0.61 19.57
N LYS A 126 -0.11 -1.55 20.46
CA LYS A 126 -1.48 -2.07 20.63
C LYS A 126 -2.44 -1.00 21.13
N SER A 127 -1.99 -0.05 21.95
CA SER A 127 -2.87 1.01 22.47
C SER A 127 -3.32 1.91 21.32
N SER A 128 -2.36 2.35 20.48
CA SER A 128 -2.67 3.15 19.29
C SER A 128 -3.57 2.42 18.30
N CYS A 129 -3.38 1.11 18.08
CA CYS A 129 -4.24 0.33 17.20
C CYS A 129 -5.68 0.21 17.72
N ASN A 130 -5.85 -0.03 19.02
CA ASN A 130 -7.17 -0.17 19.63
C ASN A 130 -7.93 1.17 19.59
N GLU A 131 -7.28 2.27 19.97
CA GLU A 131 -7.87 3.62 19.92
C GLU A 131 -8.29 3.99 18.49
N LEU A 132 -7.44 3.68 17.50
CA LEU A 132 -7.77 3.91 16.08
C LEU A 132 -8.99 3.08 15.64
N GLN A 133 -9.08 1.83 16.07
CA GLN A 133 -10.18 0.94 15.77
C GLN A 133 -11.50 1.43 16.38
N ASP A 134 -11.47 1.89 17.63
CA ASP A 134 -12.63 2.43 18.33
C ASP A 134 -13.13 3.71 17.65
N LEU A 135 -12.22 4.64 17.31
CA LEU A 135 -12.58 5.88 16.60
C LEU A 135 -13.24 5.61 15.24
N VAL A 136 -12.66 4.71 14.44
CA VAL A 136 -13.22 4.35 13.12
C VAL A 136 -14.57 3.65 13.27
N TYR A 137 -14.72 2.78 14.27
CA TYR A 137 -15.98 2.10 14.57
C TYR A 137 -17.08 3.11 14.95
N PHE A 138 -16.79 4.09 15.80
CA PHE A 138 -17.77 5.12 16.17
C PHE A 138 -18.14 6.07 15.03
N GLU A 139 -17.25 6.31 14.07
CA GLU A 139 -17.56 7.13 12.89
C GLU A 139 -18.37 6.37 11.82
N THR A 140 -18.23 5.04 11.73
CA THR A 140 -18.96 4.21 10.74
C THR A 140 -20.34 3.72 11.19
N VAL A 141 -20.67 3.85 12.48
CA VAL A 141 -21.97 3.48 13.04
C VAL A 141 -22.94 4.69 13.15
N LYS A 142 -22.50 5.89 12.76
CA LYS A 142 -23.36 7.09 12.59
C LYS A 142 -24.01 7.12 11.21
#